data_AF-A0A833JQZ7-F1
#
_entry.id   AF-A0A833JQZ7-F1
#
_cell.length_a   1.000
_cell.length_b   1.000
_cell.length_c   1.000
_cell.angle_alpha   90.00
_cell.angle_beta   90.00
_cell.angle_gamma   90.00
#
_symmetry.space_group_name_H-M   'P 1'
#
loop_
_entity.id
_entity.type
_entity.pdbx_description
1 polymer ?
#
loop_
_entity_poly.entity_id
_entity_poly.type
_entity_poly.pdbx_seq_one_letter_code
_entity_poly.pdbx_strand_id
1 'polypeptide(L)'
;MTPEYRVEAEKNITSYLAGNDVNGIKYMQVEQTFDDLGGEVHVWNVKADDGNWWVVEGEGVPMNLYTQNEFYFSADEAYSFHMGFTQRLQARHHQTFKHVIDEVPLDIDGVKSISRRLNSAALKLNDVSGPEDLQSIGLTCRESLIELAGILAQGNPALLKDHGLKAADFKGIAKAVISIYAAGRQNSNLRKRCRNLIEAAWDQSSEVVHSPNKNVPDAKICLLFTCSAVSVIQNIFLKYLGRL
;
A
#
# COMPACT_ATOMS: atom_id res chain seq x y z
N MET A 1 5.01 28.37 8.14
CA MET A 1 6.17 28.47 7.21
C MET A 1 7.44 29.07 7.82
N THR A 2 8.53 28.29 7.89
CA THR A 2 9.87 28.76 8.30
C THR A 2 10.69 29.26 7.09
N PRO A 3 11.75 30.07 7.31
CA PRO A 3 12.64 30.48 6.22
C PRO A 3 13.28 29.30 5.48
N GLU A 4 13.66 28.24 6.19
CA GLU A 4 14.26 27.04 5.61
C GLU A 4 13.27 26.32 4.69
N TYR A 5 12.02 26.15 5.16
CA TYR A 5 10.96 25.55 4.36
C TYR A 5 10.71 26.35 3.10
N ARG A 6 10.67 27.68 3.20
CA ARG A 6 10.43 28.57 2.06
C ARG A 6 11.47 28.36 0.96
N VAL A 7 12.75 28.31 1.33
CA VAL A 7 13.86 28.11 0.36
C VAL A 7 13.76 26.75 -0.32
N GLU A 8 13.41 25.71 0.43
CA GLU A 8 13.21 24.36 -0.11
C GLU A 8 11.99 24.29 -1.05
N ALA A 9 10.87 24.87 -0.65
CA ALA A 9 9.66 24.95 -1.45
C ALA A 9 9.90 25.71 -2.76
N GLU A 10 10.55 26.87 -2.72
CA GLU A 10 10.89 27.65 -3.91
C GLU A 10 11.76 26.84 -4.90
N LYS A 11 12.72 26.06 -4.40
CA LYS A 11 13.55 25.16 -5.23
C LYS A 11 12.73 24.03 -5.85
N ASN A 12 11.83 23.41 -5.08
CA ASN A 12 10.98 22.32 -5.54
C ASN A 12 9.98 22.82 -6.59
N ILE A 13 9.34 23.97 -6.35
CA ILE A 13 8.43 24.63 -7.28
C ILE A 13 9.16 24.99 -8.58
N THR A 14 10.36 25.58 -8.50
CA THR A 14 11.16 25.91 -9.69
C THR A 14 11.45 24.66 -10.53
N SER A 15 11.81 23.56 -9.87
CA SER A 15 12.10 22.28 -10.55
C SER A 15 10.83 21.68 -11.18
N TYR A 16 9.70 21.77 -10.49
CA TYR A 16 8.41 21.30 -10.97
C TYR A 16 7.90 22.11 -12.17
N LEU A 17 8.03 23.44 -12.13
CA LEU A 17 7.65 24.34 -13.22
C LEU A 17 8.48 24.09 -14.48
N ALA A 18 9.80 23.91 -14.34
CA ALA A 18 10.67 23.54 -15.46
C ALA A 18 10.26 22.21 -16.12
N GLY A 19 9.80 21.23 -15.32
CA GLY A 19 9.27 19.97 -15.83
C GLY A 19 7.91 20.07 -16.52
N ASN A 20 7.20 21.19 -16.35
CA ASN A 20 5.92 21.50 -17.01
C ASN A 20 6.08 22.59 -18.09
N ASP A 21 7.30 22.78 -18.59
CA ASP A 21 7.65 23.77 -19.63
C ASP A 21 7.40 25.25 -19.25
N VAL A 22 7.17 25.54 -17.96
CA VAL A 22 7.03 26.91 -17.44
C VAL A 22 8.41 27.48 -17.15
N ASN A 23 8.81 28.47 -17.95
CA ASN A 23 10.15 29.06 -17.93
C ASN A 23 10.12 30.58 -17.65
N GLY A 24 11.25 31.13 -17.25
CA GLY A 24 11.40 32.59 -17.08
C GLY A 24 10.62 33.16 -15.89
N ILE A 25 10.74 32.51 -14.73
CA ILE A 25 10.09 32.97 -13.49
C ILE A 25 10.61 34.37 -13.12
N LYS A 26 9.70 35.35 -13.06
CA LYS A 26 9.96 36.75 -12.68
C LYS A 26 9.58 37.04 -11.24
N TYR A 27 8.61 36.31 -10.71
CA TYR A 27 8.03 36.53 -9.40
C TYR A 27 7.50 35.21 -8.85
N MET A 28 7.74 34.96 -7.56
CA MET A 28 7.22 33.82 -6.83
C MET A 28 7.06 34.19 -5.36
N GLN A 29 5.85 34.07 -4.83
CA GLN A 29 5.56 34.35 -3.42
C GLN A 29 4.30 33.61 -2.98
N VAL A 30 4.25 33.21 -1.70
CA VAL A 30 3.01 32.70 -1.11
C VAL A 30 1.96 33.81 -1.03
N GLU A 31 0.82 33.56 -1.67
CA GLU A 31 -0.35 34.44 -1.65
C GLU A 31 -1.22 34.14 -0.43
N GLN A 32 -1.48 32.85 -0.18
CA GLN A 32 -2.38 32.41 0.88
C GLN A 32 -1.92 31.07 1.47
N THR A 33 -2.27 30.84 2.73
CA THR A 33 -2.01 29.59 3.46
C THR A 33 -3.28 29.13 4.14
N PHE A 34 -3.54 27.82 4.09
CA PHE A 34 -4.72 27.17 4.66
C PHE A 34 -4.30 26.05 5.63
N ASP A 35 -5.12 25.75 6.64
CA ASP A 35 -4.85 24.76 7.70
C ASP A 35 -6.10 23.89 8.02
N ASP A 36 -6.98 23.69 7.05
CA ASP A 36 -8.32 23.14 7.31
C ASP A 36 -8.36 21.61 7.51
N LEU A 37 -7.24 20.90 7.25
CA LEU A 37 -7.19 19.42 7.16
C LEU A 37 -6.02 18.78 7.92
N GLY A 38 -5.44 19.48 8.89
CA GLY A 38 -4.39 18.93 9.76
C GLY A 38 -2.98 18.98 9.18
N GLY A 39 -2.75 19.87 8.20
CA GLY A 39 -1.45 20.20 7.61
C GLY A 39 -1.52 21.55 6.89
N GLU A 40 -0.39 22.27 6.83
CA GLU A 40 -0.31 23.55 6.12
C GLU A 40 -0.30 23.33 4.60
N VAL A 41 -1.18 24.03 3.88
CA VAL A 41 -1.19 24.10 2.41
C VAL A 41 -0.97 25.55 1.99
N HIS A 42 0.00 25.75 1.10
CA HIS A 42 0.40 27.05 0.58
C HIS A 42 0.01 27.20 -0.89
N VAL A 43 -0.58 28.35 -1.21
CA VAL A 43 -0.84 28.76 -2.60
C VAL A 43 0.16 29.83 -2.98
N TRP A 44 1.03 29.52 -3.92
CA TRP A 44 2.07 30.39 -4.44
C TRP A 44 1.58 31.10 -5.70
N ASN A 45 1.74 32.43 -5.72
CA ASN A 45 1.58 33.26 -6.89
C ASN A 45 2.89 33.30 -7.68
N VAL A 46 2.89 32.72 -8.87
CA VAL A 46 4.05 32.67 -9.75
C VAL A 46 3.76 33.45 -11.03
N LYS A 47 4.68 34.34 -11.42
CA LYS A 47 4.64 35.02 -12.72
C LYS A 47 5.85 34.58 -13.54
N ALA A 48 5.60 34.07 -14.73
CA ALA A 48 6.58 33.57 -15.66
C ALA A 48 6.49 34.32 -17.00
N ASP A 49 7.31 33.93 -17.98
CA ASP A 49 7.26 34.52 -19.32
C ASP A 49 5.98 34.15 -20.09
N ASP A 50 5.46 32.95 -19.83
CA ASP A 50 4.33 32.35 -20.52
C ASP A 50 2.96 32.66 -19.89
N GLY A 51 2.95 33.15 -18.65
CA GLY A 51 1.71 33.44 -17.93
C GLY A 51 1.87 33.59 -16.42
N ASN A 52 0.73 33.65 -15.75
CA ASN A 52 0.65 33.68 -14.30
C ASN A 52 -0.01 32.39 -13.80
N TRP A 53 0.50 31.88 -12.68
CA TRP A 53 0.20 30.56 -12.19
C TRP A 53 -0.08 30.59 -10.68
N TRP A 54 -1.06 29.81 -10.25
CA TRP A 54 -1.18 29.38 -8.86
C TRP A 54 -0.50 28.03 -8.72
N VAL A 55 0.50 27.93 -7.84
CA VAL A 55 1.09 26.64 -7.47
C VAL A 55 0.64 26.28 -6.07
N VAL A 56 -0.08 25.17 -5.94
CA VAL A 56 -0.57 24.68 -4.65
C VAL A 56 0.31 23.53 -4.20
N GLU A 57 0.83 23.61 -2.98
CA GLU A 57 1.68 22.60 -2.36
C GLU A 57 1.47 22.58 -0.84
N GLY A 58 1.74 21.46 -0.19
CA GLY A 58 1.59 21.35 1.26
C GLY A 58 1.68 19.92 1.75
N GLU A 59 1.49 19.75 3.06
CA GLU A 59 1.53 18.43 3.68
C GLU A 59 0.33 17.57 3.25
N GLY A 60 0.59 16.35 2.78
CA GLY A 60 -0.47 15.38 2.46
C GLY A 60 -1.24 15.66 1.15
N VAL A 61 -0.85 16.67 0.37
CA VAL A 61 -1.43 17.00 -0.93
C VAL A 61 -0.33 17.07 -2.01
N PRO A 62 -0.60 16.61 -3.25
CA PRO A 62 0.39 16.68 -4.31
C PRO A 62 0.63 18.14 -4.74
N MET A 63 1.84 18.49 -5.18
CA MET A 63 2.08 19.78 -5.82
C MET A 63 1.38 19.84 -7.17
N ASN A 64 0.67 20.93 -7.46
CA ASN A 64 0.01 21.14 -8.75
C ASN A 64 -0.02 22.61 -9.17
N LEU A 65 -0.12 22.87 -10.47
CA LEU A 65 -0.15 24.21 -11.06
C LEU A 65 -1.51 24.49 -11.71
N TYR A 66 -1.98 25.73 -11.59
CA TYR A 66 -3.25 26.22 -12.14
C TYR A 66 -3.04 27.56 -12.83
N THR A 67 -3.63 27.75 -14.00
CA THR A 67 -3.57 29.02 -14.74
C THR A 67 -4.38 30.11 -14.03
N GLN A 68 -3.82 31.31 -13.89
CA GLN A 68 -4.57 32.48 -13.45
C GLN A 68 -5.34 33.10 -14.62
N ASN A 69 -6.44 32.45 -15.01
CA ASN A 69 -7.29 32.87 -16.13
C ASN A 69 -8.78 32.75 -15.75
N GLU A 70 -9.65 32.60 -16.75
CA GLU A 70 -11.11 32.52 -16.57
C GLU A 70 -11.59 31.40 -15.63
N PHE A 71 -10.74 30.42 -15.33
CA PHE A 71 -11.08 29.29 -14.45
C PHE A 71 -10.68 29.49 -12.99
N TYR A 72 -9.67 30.33 -12.70
CA TYR A 72 -9.15 30.53 -11.34
C TYR A 72 -8.67 31.98 -11.16
N PHE A 73 -9.53 32.84 -10.63
CA PHE A 73 -9.24 34.27 -10.42
C PHE A 73 -8.54 34.53 -9.08
N SER A 74 -8.64 33.60 -8.13
CA SER A 74 -8.09 33.75 -6.78
C SER A 74 -7.36 32.50 -6.28
N ALA A 75 -6.50 32.70 -5.27
CA ALA A 75 -5.84 31.62 -4.55
C ALA A 75 -6.85 30.66 -3.89
N ASP A 76 -7.97 31.18 -3.40
CA ASP A 76 -9.04 30.40 -2.77
C ASP A 76 -9.77 29.47 -3.76
N GLU A 77 -10.05 29.94 -4.98
CA GLU A 77 -10.64 29.11 -6.04
C GLU A 77 -9.68 28.00 -6.49
N ALA A 78 -8.40 28.33 -6.66
CA ALA A 78 -7.36 27.35 -7.00
C ALA A 78 -7.22 26.30 -5.88
N TYR A 79 -7.19 26.73 -4.62
CA TYR A 79 -7.17 25.84 -3.46
C TYR A 79 -8.42 24.97 -3.38
N SER A 80 -9.62 25.55 -3.50
CA SER A 80 -10.89 24.81 -3.44
C SER A 80 -10.98 23.72 -4.50
N PHE A 81 -10.57 24.02 -5.74
CA PHE A 81 -10.50 23.02 -6.81
C PHE A 81 -9.42 21.97 -6.52
N HIS A 82 -8.24 22.39 -6.08
CA HIS A 82 -7.15 21.50 -5.68
C HIS A 82 -7.63 20.51 -4.63
N MET A 83 -8.33 20.99 -3.61
CA MET A 83 -8.87 20.16 -2.54
C MET A 83 -9.93 19.20 -3.03
N GLY A 84 -10.88 19.65 -3.87
CA GLY A 84 -11.88 18.77 -4.46
C GLY A 84 -11.27 17.66 -5.32
N PHE A 85 -10.24 17.96 -6.11
CA PHE A 85 -9.52 16.97 -6.89
C PHE A 85 -8.70 16.02 -6.01
N THR A 86 -7.94 16.55 -5.06
CA THR A 86 -7.12 15.76 -4.12
C THR A 86 -7.99 14.84 -3.28
N GLN A 87 -9.17 15.28 -2.81
CA GLN A 87 -10.15 14.42 -2.14
C GLN A 87 -10.66 13.30 -3.05
N ARG A 88 -10.87 13.55 -4.35
CA ARG A 88 -11.29 12.50 -5.30
C ARG A 88 -10.15 11.54 -5.64
N LEU A 89 -8.92 12.05 -5.74
CA LEU A 89 -7.72 11.25 -5.92
C LEU A 89 -7.53 10.35 -4.69
N GLN A 90 -7.59 10.94 -3.49
CA GLN A 90 -7.60 10.23 -2.22
C GLN A 90 -8.76 9.25 -2.15
N ALA A 91 -9.99 9.59 -2.52
CA ALA A 91 -11.13 8.68 -2.51
C ALA A 91 -10.93 7.49 -3.46
N ARG A 92 -10.37 7.72 -4.66
CA ARG A 92 -9.95 6.64 -5.57
C ARG A 92 -8.85 5.77 -4.96
N HIS A 93 -7.93 6.36 -4.20
CA HIS A 93 -6.93 5.63 -3.41
C HIS A 93 -7.48 4.98 -2.12
N HIS A 94 -8.62 5.44 -1.58
CA HIS A 94 -9.26 4.91 -0.37
C HIS A 94 -10.35 3.86 -0.69
N GLN A 95 -10.85 3.80 -1.93
CA GLN A 95 -11.66 2.67 -2.41
C GLN A 95 -10.83 1.37 -2.53
N THR A 96 -9.51 1.48 -2.49
CA THR A 96 -8.59 0.40 -2.15
C THR A 96 -8.33 0.41 -0.64
N PHE A 97 -8.64 -0.68 0.02
CA PHE A 97 -8.42 -0.90 1.44
C PHE A 97 -6.91 -0.78 1.76
N LYS A 98 -6.46 0.40 2.22
CA LYS A 98 -5.06 0.66 2.57
C LYS A 98 -4.67 -0.08 3.85
N HIS A 99 -4.29 -1.34 3.72
CA HIS A 99 -3.46 -1.99 4.72
C HIS A 99 -1.98 -1.74 4.38
N VAL A 100 -1.08 -2.02 5.33
CA VAL A 100 0.40 -2.15 5.17
C VAL A 100 0.82 -3.10 4.01
N ILE A 101 -0.14 -3.64 3.25
CA ILE A 101 -0.01 -4.55 2.11
C ILE A 101 0.19 -3.78 0.79
N ASP A 102 -0.07 -2.47 0.71
CA ASP A 102 0.08 -1.70 -0.54
C ASP A 102 1.51 -1.21 -0.80
N GLU A 103 2.38 -1.18 0.21
CA GLU A 103 3.83 -0.97 0.06
C GLU A 103 4.54 -2.32 0.01
N VAL A 104 4.23 -3.12 -1.00
CA VAL A 104 4.85 -4.43 -1.22
C VAL A 104 5.85 -4.32 -2.38
N PRO A 105 7.18 -4.33 -2.11
CA PRO A 105 8.22 -4.07 -3.10
C PRO A 105 8.52 -5.22 -4.07
N LEU A 106 7.63 -6.21 -4.22
CA LEU A 106 7.88 -7.37 -5.08
C LEU A 106 6.84 -7.46 -6.17
N ASP A 107 7.25 -7.04 -7.36
CA ASP A 107 6.61 -7.35 -8.62
C ASP A 107 6.82 -8.83 -9.00
N ILE A 108 6.36 -9.72 -8.12
CA ILE A 108 6.15 -11.13 -8.47
C ILE A 108 4.69 -11.19 -8.87
N ASP A 109 4.40 -11.24 -10.17
CA ASP A 109 3.03 -11.24 -10.72
C ASP A 109 2.08 -12.19 -9.98
N GLY A 110 2.59 -13.33 -9.51
CA GLY A 110 1.84 -14.29 -8.71
C GLY A 110 1.30 -13.73 -7.38
N VAL A 111 2.04 -12.87 -6.68
CA VAL A 111 1.57 -12.32 -5.39
C VAL A 111 0.59 -11.17 -5.59
N LYS A 112 0.70 -10.40 -6.69
CA LYS A 112 -0.32 -9.40 -7.07
C LYS A 112 -1.70 -10.02 -7.23
N SER A 113 -1.77 -11.21 -7.83
CA SER A 113 -3.01 -12.01 -7.95
C SER A 113 -3.63 -12.31 -6.59
N ILE A 114 -2.82 -12.80 -5.64
CA ILE A 114 -3.23 -13.10 -4.28
C ILE A 114 -3.75 -11.84 -3.57
N SER A 115 -3.01 -10.73 -3.62
CA SER A 115 -3.41 -9.47 -2.98
C SER A 115 -4.75 -8.97 -3.50
N ARG A 116 -4.96 -9.00 -4.82
CA ARG A 116 -6.24 -8.62 -5.43
C ARG A 116 -7.39 -9.48 -4.91
N ARG A 117 -7.19 -10.80 -4.82
CA ARG A 117 -8.22 -11.72 -4.30
C ARG A 117 -8.54 -11.46 -2.83
N LEU A 118 -7.53 -11.20 -2.00
CA LEU A 118 -7.74 -10.84 -0.59
C LEU A 118 -8.45 -9.49 -0.43
N ASN A 119 -8.14 -8.51 -1.27
CA ASN A 119 -8.86 -7.23 -1.30
C ASN A 119 -10.33 -7.42 -1.68
N SER A 120 -10.64 -8.28 -2.65
CA SER A 120 -12.03 -8.63 -2.96
C SER A 120 -12.73 -9.32 -1.78
N ALA A 121 -12.05 -10.19 -1.03
CA ALA A 121 -12.60 -10.79 0.19
C ALA A 121 -12.85 -9.76 1.29
N ALA A 122 -12.00 -8.72 1.40
CA ALA A 122 -12.19 -7.61 2.32
C ALA A 122 -13.48 -6.83 2.03
N LEU A 123 -13.77 -6.59 0.74
CA LEU A 123 -15.01 -5.93 0.34
C LEU A 123 -16.25 -6.77 0.69
N LYS A 124 -16.18 -8.08 0.47
CA LYS A 124 -17.28 -9.02 0.80
C LYS A 124 -17.61 -9.08 2.29
N LEU A 125 -16.69 -8.70 3.19
CA LEU A 125 -16.99 -8.60 4.62
C LEU A 125 -18.06 -7.56 4.95
N ASN A 126 -18.29 -6.56 4.07
CA ASN A 126 -19.31 -5.54 4.29
C ASN A 126 -20.72 -6.03 3.95
N ASP A 127 -20.85 -7.09 3.14
CA ASP A 127 -22.12 -7.56 2.57
C ASP A 127 -22.48 -8.98 3.06
N VAL A 128 -21.97 -9.39 4.23
CA VAL A 128 -22.21 -10.72 4.81
C VAL A 128 -23.70 -10.87 5.15
N SER A 129 -24.35 -11.84 4.50
CA SER A 129 -25.76 -12.17 4.70
C SER A 129 -25.96 -13.49 5.45
N GLY A 130 -24.95 -14.35 5.50
CA GLY A 130 -25.00 -15.59 6.27
C GLY A 130 -23.66 -16.30 6.49
N PRO A 131 -23.68 -17.47 7.16
CA PRO A 131 -22.46 -18.24 7.46
C PRO A 131 -21.69 -18.71 6.21
N GLU A 132 -22.39 -18.97 5.11
CA GLU A 132 -21.79 -19.36 3.81
C GLU A 132 -20.83 -18.28 3.27
N ASP A 133 -21.18 -16.99 3.45
CA ASP A 133 -20.33 -15.87 3.03
C ASP A 133 -19.02 -15.84 3.84
N LEU A 134 -19.11 -16.14 5.15
CA LEU A 134 -17.96 -16.22 6.04
C LEU A 134 -17.06 -17.40 5.69
N GLN A 135 -17.65 -18.56 5.38
CA GLN A 135 -16.90 -19.74 4.91
C GLN A 135 -16.22 -19.46 3.56
N SER A 136 -16.88 -18.73 2.66
CA SER A 136 -16.32 -18.29 1.38
C SER A 136 -15.10 -17.37 1.56
N ILE A 137 -15.14 -16.47 2.54
CA ILE A 137 -13.97 -15.65 2.91
C ILE A 137 -12.85 -16.53 3.45
N GLY A 138 -13.15 -17.48 4.34
CA GLY A 138 -12.17 -18.46 4.83
C GLY A 138 -11.53 -19.28 3.69
N LEU A 139 -12.34 -19.70 2.71
CA LEU A 139 -11.89 -20.49 1.56
C LEU A 139 -10.95 -19.65 0.69
N THR A 140 -11.34 -18.41 0.44
CA THR A 140 -10.51 -17.43 -0.28
C THR A 140 -9.16 -17.23 0.40
N CYS A 141 -9.14 -17.15 1.72
CA CYS A 141 -7.91 -17.06 2.51
C CYS A 141 -7.05 -18.32 2.36
N ARG A 142 -7.65 -19.51 2.52
CA ARG A 142 -6.95 -20.80 2.42
C ARG A 142 -6.33 -21.01 1.03
N GLU A 143 -7.09 -20.76 -0.03
CA GLU A 143 -6.62 -20.87 -1.41
C GLU A 143 -5.47 -19.88 -1.69
N SER A 144 -5.52 -18.70 -1.09
CA SER A 144 -4.43 -17.72 -1.15
C SER A 144 -3.13 -18.21 -0.53
N LEU A 145 -3.21 -18.92 0.59
CA LEU A 145 -2.03 -19.54 1.20
C LEU A 145 -1.47 -20.68 0.33
N ILE A 146 -2.34 -21.47 -0.30
CA ILE A 146 -1.90 -22.55 -1.20
C ILE A 146 -1.23 -21.98 -2.46
N GLU A 147 -1.82 -20.95 -3.07
CA GLU A 147 -1.23 -20.28 -4.24
C GLU A 147 0.13 -19.66 -3.87
N LEU A 148 0.24 -19.04 -2.70
CA LEU A 148 1.52 -18.55 -2.18
C LEU A 148 2.55 -19.67 -2.06
N ALA A 149 2.16 -20.85 -1.56
CA ALA A 149 3.05 -22.01 -1.50
C ALA A 149 3.57 -22.41 -2.89
N GLY A 150 2.70 -22.39 -3.90
CA GLY A 150 3.06 -22.66 -5.29
C GLY A 150 4.10 -21.67 -5.83
N ILE A 151 3.88 -20.38 -5.63
CA ILE A 151 4.82 -19.31 -6.03
C ILE A 151 6.17 -19.49 -5.33
N LEU A 152 6.14 -19.77 -4.03
CA LEU A 152 7.35 -19.98 -3.24
C LEU A 152 8.16 -21.21 -3.68
N ALA A 153 7.48 -22.31 -4.01
CA ALA A 153 8.11 -23.52 -4.51
C ALA A 153 8.71 -23.30 -5.92
N GLN A 154 8.02 -22.56 -6.79
CA GLN A 154 8.53 -22.20 -8.12
C GLN A 154 9.79 -21.32 -8.01
N GLY A 155 9.80 -20.36 -7.07
CA GLY A 155 10.97 -19.52 -6.79
C GLY A 155 12.14 -20.25 -6.15
N ASN A 156 11.95 -21.48 -5.65
CA ASN A 156 12.98 -22.29 -4.99
C ASN A 156 12.96 -23.74 -5.54
N PRO A 157 13.55 -24.01 -6.72
CA PRO A 157 13.37 -25.27 -7.46
C PRO A 157 13.74 -26.56 -6.72
N ALA A 158 14.66 -26.49 -5.74
CA ALA A 158 15.08 -27.65 -4.95
C ALA A 158 14.27 -27.82 -3.64
N LEU A 159 13.47 -26.83 -3.24
CA LEU A 159 12.81 -26.76 -1.94
C LEU A 159 11.97 -28.00 -1.62
N LEU A 160 11.15 -28.44 -2.57
CA LEU A 160 10.25 -29.58 -2.35
C LEU A 160 11.03 -30.89 -2.19
N LYS A 161 12.07 -31.07 -3.01
CA LYS A 161 12.89 -32.29 -3.01
C LYS A 161 13.75 -32.37 -1.75
N ASP A 162 14.44 -31.29 -1.40
CA ASP A 162 15.40 -31.24 -0.30
C ASP A 162 14.72 -31.42 1.07
N HIS A 163 13.47 -30.96 1.18
CA HIS A 163 12.68 -31.06 2.41
C HIS A 163 11.61 -32.16 2.39
N GLY A 164 11.49 -32.94 1.31
CA GLY A 164 10.47 -34.01 1.18
C GLY A 164 9.03 -33.49 1.24
N LEU A 165 8.77 -32.28 0.72
CA LEU A 165 7.49 -31.59 0.85
C LEU A 165 6.58 -31.86 -0.35
N LYS A 166 5.26 -31.90 -0.10
CA LYS A 166 4.23 -31.93 -1.15
C LYS A 166 3.95 -30.50 -1.63
N ALA A 167 3.58 -30.34 -2.91
CA ALA A 167 3.24 -29.03 -3.47
C ALA A 167 2.10 -28.31 -2.73
N ALA A 168 1.18 -29.05 -2.11
CA ALA A 168 0.07 -28.51 -1.34
C ALA A 168 0.40 -28.29 0.17
N ASP A 169 1.61 -28.62 0.63
CA ASP A 169 2.01 -28.44 2.03
C ASP A 169 2.44 -27.00 2.30
N PHE A 170 1.47 -26.10 2.40
CA PHE A 170 1.71 -24.68 2.67
C PHE A 170 2.58 -24.48 3.92
N LYS A 171 2.25 -25.13 5.04
CA LYS A 171 2.97 -24.95 6.31
C LYS A 171 4.43 -25.38 6.17
N GLY A 172 4.68 -26.52 5.55
CA GLY A 172 6.05 -27.01 5.28
C GLY A 172 6.84 -26.06 4.38
N ILE A 173 6.25 -25.68 3.24
CA ILE A 173 6.87 -24.81 2.23
C ILE A 173 7.23 -23.45 2.85
N ALA A 174 6.28 -22.79 3.51
CA ALA A 174 6.50 -21.49 4.11
C ALA A 174 7.57 -21.53 5.22
N LYS A 175 7.58 -22.58 6.07
CA LYS A 175 8.61 -22.76 7.10
C LYS A 175 10.02 -22.95 6.51
N ALA A 176 10.13 -23.71 5.42
CA ALA A 176 11.39 -23.92 4.72
C ALA A 176 11.90 -22.60 4.11
N VAL A 177 11.05 -21.87 3.40
CA VAL A 177 11.37 -20.56 2.83
C VAL A 177 11.80 -19.54 3.88
N ILE A 178 11.07 -19.43 5.00
CA ILE A 178 11.46 -18.55 6.12
C ILE A 178 12.86 -18.91 6.64
N SER A 179 13.24 -20.19 6.60
CA SER A 179 14.56 -20.64 7.03
C SER A 179 15.67 -20.22 6.06
N ILE A 180 15.38 -20.24 4.77
CA ILE A 180 16.29 -19.78 3.70
C ILE A 180 16.46 -18.26 3.77
N TYR A 181 15.37 -17.51 3.67
CA TYR A 181 15.43 -16.04 3.52
C TYR A 181 15.83 -15.32 4.82
N ALA A 182 15.46 -15.83 5.99
CA ALA A 182 15.89 -15.28 7.28
C ALA A 182 17.02 -16.11 7.92
N ALA A 183 18.05 -16.46 7.13
CA ALA A 183 19.22 -17.19 7.60
C ALA A 183 20.06 -16.43 8.65
N GLY A 184 20.90 -17.16 9.40
CA GLY A 184 21.80 -16.61 10.42
C GLY A 184 21.23 -16.60 11.84
N ARG A 185 22.10 -16.59 12.85
CA ARG A 185 21.71 -16.67 14.27
C ARG A 185 20.93 -15.44 14.73
N GLN A 186 21.26 -14.25 14.23
CA GLN A 186 20.57 -13.00 14.58
C GLN A 186 19.07 -12.99 14.21
N ASN A 187 18.66 -13.83 13.27
CA ASN A 187 17.28 -13.90 12.80
C ASN A 187 16.46 -15.03 13.47
N SER A 188 16.98 -15.71 14.50
CA SER A 188 16.29 -16.86 15.13
C SER A 188 14.90 -16.50 15.66
N ASN A 189 14.79 -15.38 16.39
CA ASN A 189 13.53 -14.89 16.92
C ASN A 189 12.56 -14.45 15.82
N LEU A 190 13.08 -13.82 14.77
CA LEU A 190 12.28 -13.44 13.59
C LEU A 190 11.68 -14.69 12.94
N ARG A 191 12.50 -15.70 12.63
CA ARG A 191 12.02 -16.98 12.06
C ARG A 191 10.93 -17.60 12.91
N LYS A 192 11.10 -17.65 14.24
CA LYS A 192 10.09 -18.21 15.15
C LYS A 192 8.75 -17.45 15.02
N ARG A 193 8.78 -16.12 15.12
CA ARG A 193 7.58 -15.28 15.01
C ARG A 193 6.87 -15.44 13.67
N CYS A 194 7.64 -15.45 12.57
CA CYS A 194 7.08 -15.64 11.23
C CYS A 194 6.42 -17.01 11.08
N ARG A 195 7.07 -18.09 11.55
CA ARG A 195 6.47 -19.44 11.49
C ARG A 195 5.18 -19.53 12.30
N ASN A 196 5.12 -18.93 13.48
CA ASN A 196 3.91 -18.90 14.30
C ASN A 196 2.76 -18.16 13.59
N LEU A 197 3.06 -17.04 12.91
CA LEU A 197 2.05 -16.32 12.12
C LEU A 197 1.53 -17.16 10.95
N ILE A 198 2.41 -17.85 10.24
CA ILE A 198 2.03 -18.77 9.15
C ILE A 198 1.12 -19.89 9.66
N GLU A 199 1.44 -20.49 10.81
CA GLU A 199 0.59 -21.51 11.43
C GLU A 199 -0.77 -20.93 11.80
N ALA A 200 -0.80 -19.78 12.48
CA ALA A 200 -2.05 -19.12 12.86
C ALA A 200 -2.94 -18.78 11.65
N ALA A 201 -2.36 -18.28 10.55
CA ALA A 201 -3.09 -17.99 9.32
C ALA A 201 -3.70 -19.25 8.69
N TRP A 202 -2.92 -20.34 8.62
CA TRP A 202 -3.42 -21.61 8.09
C TRP A 202 -4.50 -22.24 8.96
N ASP A 203 -4.29 -22.28 10.27
CA ASP A 203 -5.21 -22.93 11.19
C ASP A 203 -6.51 -22.11 11.29
N GLN A 204 -6.43 -20.78 11.39
CA GLN A 204 -7.61 -19.90 11.39
C GLN A 204 -8.40 -19.99 10.08
N SER A 205 -7.74 -20.01 8.92
CA SER A 205 -8.44 -20.18 7.64
C SER A 205 -9.11 -21.55 7.50
N SER A 206 -8.48 -22.60 8.02
CA SER A 206 -9.08 -23.94 8.09
C SER A 206 -10.33 -23.95 8.96
N GLU A 207 -10.26 -23.32 10.14
CA GLU A 207 -11.41 -23.26 11.07
C GLU A 207 -12.59 -22.47 10.50
N VAL A 208 -12.32 -21.34 9.85
CA VAL A 208 -13.40 -20.49 9.30
C VAL A 208 -14.13 -21.19 8.16
N VAL A 209 -13.44 -21.96 7.31
CA VAL A 209 -14.07 -22.73 6.22
C VAL A 209 -15.01 -23.82 6.73
N HIS A 210 -14.69 -24.44 7.86
CA HIS A 210 -15.39 -25.63 8.33
C HIS A 210 -16.41 -25.37 9.44
N SER A 211 -16.52 -24.15 9.94
CA SER A 211 -17.37 -23.83 11.09
C SER A 211 -18.60 -23.02 10.67
N PRO A 212 -19.83 -23.56 10.86
CA PRO A 212 -21.07 -22.82 10.59
C PRO A 212 -21.38 -21.74 11.65
N ASN A 213 -20.68 -21.76 12.79
CA ASN A 213 -20.94 -20.87 13.93
C ASN A 213 -20.04 -19.62 13.98
N LYS A 214 -19.23 -19.37 12.94
CA LYS A 214 -18.32 -18.21 12.94
C LYS A 214 -19.11 -16.92 12.69
N ASN A 215 -18.59 -15.82 13.20
CA ASN A 215 -19.14 -14.48 13.02
C ASN A 215 -18.23 -13.61 12.13
N VAL A 216 -18.70 -12.40 11.80
CA VAL A 216 -17.94 -11.44 10.99
C VAL A 216 -16.54 -11.13 11.58
N PRO A 217 -16.38 -10.89 12.90
CA PRO A 217 -15.06 -10.78 13.52
C PRO A 217 -14.12 -11.96 13.24
N ASP A 218 -14.59 -13.20 13.31
CA ASP A 218 -13.77 -14.39 13.04
C ASP A 218 -13.22 -14.41 11.60
N ALA A 219 -14.08 -14.08 10.62
CA ALA A 219 -13.67 -13.99 9.22
C ALA A 219 -12.73 -12.80 8.97
N LYS A 220 -12.93 -11.68 9.66
CA LYS A 220 -12.02 -10.53 9.62
C LYS A 220 -10.65 -10.87 10.21
N ILE A 221 -10.58 -11.58 11.32
CA ILE A 221 -9.32 -12.07 11.92
C ILE A 221 -8.61 -13.03 10.96
N CYS A 222 -9.35 -13.96 10.34
CA CYS A 222 -8.82 -14.87 9.33
C CYS A 222 -8.18 -14.12 8.16
N LEU A 223 -8.88 -13.11 7.63
CA LEU A 223 -8.38 -12.27 6.55
C LEU A 223 -7.11 -11.51 6.97
N LEU A 224 -7.11 -10.92 8.17
CA LEU A 224 -5.94 -10.20 8.71
C LEU A 224 -4.71 -11.10 8.88
N PHE A 225 -4.88 -12.30 9.41
CA PHE A 225 -3.78 -13.26 9.54
C PHE A 225 -3.23 -13.66 8.18
N THR A 226 -4.10 -13.90 7.20
CA THR A 226 -3.71 -14.28 5.84
C THR A 226 -2.95 -13.16 5.15
N CYS A 227 -3.47 -11.93 5.19
CA CYS A 227 -2.79 -10.74 4.66
C CYS A 227 -1.42 -10.52 5.32
N SER A 228 -1.35 -10.69 6.64
CA SER A 228 -0.09 -10.56 7.39
C SER A 228 0.92 -11.64 7.00
N ALA A 229 0.47 -12.88 6.82
CA ALA A 229 1.31 -14.00 6.37
C ALA A 229 1.95 -13.72 5.00
N VAL A 230 1.15 -13.29 4.02
CA VAL A 230 1.62 -12.91 2.68
C VAL A 230 2.66 -11.78 2.78
N SER A 231 2.32 -10.70 3.49
CA SER A 231 3.17 -9.51 3.62
C SER A 231 4.50 -9.81 4.32
N VAL A 232 4.47 -10.64 5.37
CA VAL A 232 5.67 -11.03 6.11
C VAL A 232 6.61 -11.86 5.22
N ILE A 233 6.08 -12.81 4.45
CA ILE A 233 6.91 -13.60 3.52
C ILE A 233 7.63 -12.70 2.51
N GLN A 234 6.92 -11.73 1.93
CA GLN A 234 7.49 -10.77 0.97
C GLN A 234 8.58 -9.91 1.61
N ASN A 235 8.33 -9.36 2.79
CA ASN A 235 9.31 -8.53 3.49
C ASN A 235 10.54 -9.31 3.94
N ILE A 236 10.40 -10.59 4.29
CA ILE A 236 11.54 -11.46 4.56
C ILE A 236 12.37 -11.68 3.30
N PHE A 237 11.75 -11.88 2.13
CA PHE A 237 12.46 -12.01 0.87
C PHE A 237 13.22 -10.73 0.50
N LEU A 238 12.60 -9.56 0.68
CA LEU A 238 13.27 -8.28 0.45
C LEU A 238 14.43 -8.05 1.40
N LYS A 239 14.24 -8.37 2.69
CA LYS A 239 15.32 -8.36 3.68
C LYS A 239 16.47 -9.32 3.29
N TYR A 240 16.17 -10.41 2.59
CA TYR A 240 17.18 -11.32 2.07
C TYR A 240 17.93 -10.73 0.86
N LEU A 241 17.21 -10.06 -0.07
CA LEU A 241 17.80 -9.38 -1.23
C LEU A 241 18.64 -8.14 -0.84
N GLY A 242 18.19 -7.34 0.13
CA GLY A 242 18.90 -6.16 0.64
C GLY A 242 20.15 -6.46 1.48
N ARG A 243 20.70 -7.67 1.37
CA ARG A 243 22.01 -8.10 1.89
C ARG A 243 23.04 -8.21 0.77
N LEU A 244 22.99 -7.30 -0.21
CA LEU A 244 24.09 -7.03 -1.14
C LEU A 244 24.78 -5.73 -0.71
#